data_AF-A0A1M5NZ62-F1
#
_entry.id   AF-A0A1M5NZ62-F1
#
_cell.length_a   1.000
_cell.length_b   1.000
_cell.length_c   1.000
_cell.angle_alpha   90.00
_cell.angle_beta   90.00
_cell.angle_gamma   90.00
#
_symmetry.space_group_name_H-M   'P 1'
#
loop_
_entity.id
_entity.type
_entity.pdbx_description
1 polymer ?
#
loop_
_entity_poly.entity_id
_entity_poly.type
_entity_poly.pdbx_seq_one_letter_code
_entity_poly.pdbx_strand_id
1 'polypeptide(L)'
;MARNGTSLEAAHASVKELIAEKLKYLVPMTIIFIVSYIGLTVFAGFAKDLMGMKIAGSVNLGFALIALNYLLSWALAIVYGRIAAGKFDPLAARAAMEISGREN
;
A
#
# COMPACT_ATOMS: atom_id res chain seq x y z
N MET A 1 15.87 39.37 -1.75
CA MET A 1 16.31 38.04 -1.24
C MET A 1 15.24 37.27 -0.44
N ALA A 2 14.07 37.87 -0.11
CA ALA A 2 13.05 37.25 0.74
C ALA A 2 11.99 36.34 0.05
N ARG A 3 11.97 36.24 -1.30
CA ARG A 3 10.98 35.41 -2.04
C ARG A 3 11.27 33.91 -2.02
N ASN A 4 12.49 33.49 -1.68
CA ASN A 4 12.87 32.08 -1.70
C ASN A 4 12.37 31.30 -0.47
N GLY A 5 12.19 31.95 0.69
CA GLY A 5 11.71 31.30 1.90
C GLY A 5 10.22 30.93 1.83
N THR A 6 9.39 31.87 1.38
CA THR A 6 7.93 31.67 1.24
C THR A 6 7.56 30.65 0.17
N SER A 7 8.33 30.54 -0.91
CA SER A 7 8.11 29.56 -1.98
C SER A 7 8.59 28.15 -1.62
N LEU A 8 9.64 28.01 -0.81
CA LEU A 8 10.07 26.73 -0.26
C LEU A 8 9.06 26.19 0.77
N GLU A 9 8.54 27.05 1.64
CA GLU A 9 7.49 26.65 2.59
C GLU A 9 6.20 26.23 1.88
N ALA A 10 5.79 26.95 0.83
CA ALA A 10 4.62 26.58 0.03
C ALA A 10 4.79 25.23 -0.67
N ALA A 11 5.97 24.95 -1.26
CA ALA A 11 6.27 23.67 -1.90
C ALA A 11 6.34 22.51 -0.90
N HIS A 12 6.88 22.74 0.31
CA HIS A 12 6.87 21.72 1.36
C HIS A 12 5.48 21.45 1.89
N ALA A 13 4.62 22.48 1.98
CA ALA A 13 3.23 22.34 2.39
C ALA A 13 2.43 21.49 1.40
N SER A 14 2.56 21.74 0.09
CA SER A 14 1.85 20.96 -0.94
C SER A 14 2.31 19.50 -1.02
N VAL A 15 3.62 19.24 -0.87
CA VAL A 15 4.15 17.86 -0.77
C VAL A 15 3.64 17.15 0.49
N LYS A 16 3.61 17.83 1.63
CA LYS A 16 3.11 17.28 2.90
C LYS A 16 1.63 16.92 2.81
N GLU A 17 0.83 17.74 2.14
CA GLU A 17 -0.59 17.50 1.90
C GLU A 17 -0.81 16.28 0.98
N LEU A 18 0.01 16.13 -0.07
CA LEU A 18 0.05 14.93 -0.91
C LEU A 18 0.35 13.66 -0.11
N ILE A 19 1.37 13.71 0.75
CA ILE A 19 1.78 12.57 1.59
C ILE A 19 0.68 12.23 2.59
N ALA A 20 0.04 13.23 3.22
CA ALA A 20 -1.03 13.02 4.19
C ALA A 20 -2.25 12.33 3.53
N GLU A 21 -2.66 12.78 2.35
CA GLU A 21 -3.76 12.17 1.61
C GLU A 21 -3.39 10.75 1.16
N LYS A 22 -2.13 10.51 0.75
CA LYS A 22 -1.64 9.16 0.43
C LYS A 22 -1.68 8.22 1.62
N LEU A 23 -1.21 8.67 2.78
CA LEU A 23 -1.21 7.89 4.01
C LEU A 23 -2.62 7.53 4.48
N LYS A 24 -3.62 8.39 4.23
CA LYS A 24 -5.02 8.10 4.58
C LYS A 24 -5.57 6.83 3.90
N TYR A 25 -5.08 6.48 2.71
CA TYR A 25 -5.43 5.23 2.03
C TYR A 25 -4.42 4.12 2.30
N LEU A 26 -3.13 4.45 2.38
CA LEU A 26 -2.06 3.46 2.56
C LEU A 26 -2.08 2.82 3.95
N VAL A 27 -2.39 3.60 4.99
CA VAL A 27 -2.44 3.15 6.39
C VAL A 27 -3.50 2.06 6.60
N PRO A 28 -4.79 2.25 6.26
CA PRO A 28 -5.78 1.20 6.44
C PRO A 28 -5.48 -0.05 5.59
N MET A 29 -4.93 0.11 4.37
CA MET A 29 -4.53 -1.05 3.56
C MET A 29 -3.39 -1.84 4.20
N THR A 30 -2.40 -1.14 4.76
CA THR A 30 -1.30 -1.78 5.51
C THR A 30 -1.83 -2.49 6.75
N ILE A 31 -2.80 -1.90 7.46
CA ILE A 31 -3.44 -2.56 8.62
C ILE A 31 -4.17 -3.83 8.18
N ILE A 32 -4.96 -3.78 7.11
CA ILE A 32 -5.65 -4.95 6.56
C ILE A 32 -4.63 -6.03 6.19
N PHE A 33 -3.55 -5.66 5.51
CA PHE A 33 -2.48 -6.59 5.15
C PHE A 33 -1.88 -7.29 6.37
N ILE A 34 -1.51 -6.52 7.40
CA ILE A 34 -0.92 -7.04 8.64
C ILE A 34 -1.91 -7.95 9.36
N VAL A 35 -3.18 -7.53 9.50
CA VAL A 35 -4.22 -8.33 10.15
C VAL A 35 -4.45 -9.63 9.41
N SER A 36 -4.51 -9.60 8.08
CA SER A 36 -4.66 -10.82 7.29
C SER A 36 -3.43 -11.71 7.40
N TYR A 37 -2.22 -11.17 7.33
CA TYR A 37 -0.98 -11.94 7.49
C TYR A 37 -0.90 -12.62 8.86
N ILE A 38 -1.15 -11.88 9.93
CA ILE A 38 -1.16 -12.42 11.30
C ILE A 38 -2.28 -13.44 11.46
N GLY A 39 -3.50 -13.13 10.98
CA GLY A 39 -4.63 -14.05 11.02
C GLY A 39 -4.33 -15.36 10.31
N LEU A 40 -3.72 -15.31 9.12
CA LEU A 40 -3.28 -16.49 8.39
C LEU A 40 -2.19 -17.26 9.14
N THR A 41 -1.23 -16.55 9.71
CA THR A 41 -0.12 -17.13 10.50
C THR A 41 -0.61 -17.81 11.78
N VAL A 42 -1.62 -17.23 12.43
CA VAL A 42 -2.30 -17.83 13.59
C VAL A 42 -3.06 -19.09 13.17
N PHE A 43 -3.83 -19.03 12.08
CA PHE A 43 -4.51 -20.22 11.54
C PHE A 43 -3.53 -21.34 11.18
N ALA A 44 -2.42 -20.98 10.55
CA ALA A 44 -1.30 -21.85 10.28
C ALA A 44 -0.72 -22.50 11.55
N GLY A 45 -0.43 -21.69 12.58
CA GLY A 45 0.23 -22.14 13.80
C GLY A 45 -0.65 -22.97 14.73
N PHE A 46 -1.94 -22.66 14.83
CA PHE A 46 -2.89 -23.34 15.73
C PHE A 46 -3.51 -24.58 15.11
N ALA A 47 -3.72 -24.61 13.78
CA ALA A 47 -4.29 -25.76 13.08
C ALA A 47 -3.20 -26.63 12.43
N LYS A 48 -2.16 -27.01 13.19
CA LYS A 48 -1.04 -27.84 12.68
C LYS A 48 -1.49 -29.17 12.09
N ASP A 49 -2.50 -29.79 12.69
CA ASP A 49 -3.09 -31.03 12.16
C ASP A 49 -3.76 -30.83 10.80
N LEU A 50 -4.37 -29.65 10.57
CA LEU A 50 -4.89 -29.27 9.26
C LEU A 50 -3.76 -28.85 8.29
N MET A 51 -2.68 -28.22 8.76
CA MET A 51 -1.54 -27.85 7.91
C MET A 51 -0.84 -29.06 7.29
N GLY A 52 -0.76 -30.18 8.01
CA GLY A 52 -0.26 -31.45 7.49
C GLY A 52 -1.25 -32.21 6.61
N MET A 53 -2.52 -31.80 6.61
CA MET A 53 -3.58 -32.44 5.84
C MET A 53 -3.30 -32.26 4.34
N LYS A 54 -3.08 -33.39 3.67
CA LYS A 54 -2.84 -33.44 2.23
C LYS A 54 -4.14 -33.16 1.49
N ILE A 55 -4.13 -32.14 0.64
CA ILE A 55 -5.29 -31.78 -0.19
C ILE A 55 -5.22 -32.51 -1.53
N ALA A 56 -4.03 -32.52 -2.15
CA ALA A 56 -3.79 -33.19 -3.42
C ALA A 56 -2.32 -33.60 -3.54
N GLY A 57 -2.06 -34.92 -3.57
CA GLY A 57 -0.69 -35.45 -3.68
C GLY A 57 0.24 -34.98 -2.55
N SER A 58 1.32 -34.28 -2.89
CA SER A 58 2.28 -33.69 -1.95
C SER A 58 1.87 -32.32 -1.41
N VAL A 59 0.80 -31.72 -1.95
CA VAL A 59 0.34 -30.39 -1.57
C VAL A 59 -0.50 -30.49 -0.30
N ASN A 60 -0.03 -29.82 0.75
CA ASN A 60 -0.71 -29.72 2.03
C ASN A 60 -1.40 -28.35 2.18
N LEU A 61 -2.28 -28.24 3.17
CA LEU A 61 -2.97 -26.98 3.45
C LEU A 61 -2.03 -25.82 3.78
N GLY A 62 -0.84 -26.11 4.31
CA GLY A 62 0.21 -25.11 4.49
C GLY A 62 0.61 -24.43 3.17
N PHE A 63 0.81 -25.19 2.10
CA PHE A 63 1.06 -24.64 0.76
C PHE A 63 -0.09 -23.79 0.24
N ALA A 64 -1.34 -24.22 0.47
CA ALA A 64 -2.53 -23.47 0.07
C ALA A 64 -2.63 -22.12 0.80
N LEU A 65 -2.29 -22.08 2.10
CA LEU A 65 -2.27 -20.84 2.88
C LEU A 65 -1.19 -19.87 2.38
N ILE A 66 0.01 -20.36 2.07
CA ILE A 66 1.07 -19.52 1.47
C ILE A 66 0.60 -18.92 0.14
N ALA A 67 -0.01 -19.74 -0.72
CA ALA A 67 -0.56 -19.27 -2.00
C ALA A 67 -1.66 -18.23 -1.80
N LEU A 68 -2.57 -18.44 -0.84
CA LEU A 68 -3.62 -17.48 -0.50
C LEU A 68 -3.05 -16.15 0.00
N ASN A 69 -2.00 -16.18 0.84
CA ASN A 69 -1.31 -14.98 1.29
C ASN A 69 -0.70 -14.19 0.13
N TYR A 70 -0.10 -14.91 -0.83
CA TYR A 70 0.43 -14.31 -2.05
C TYR A 70 -0.66 -13.64 -2.89
N LEU A 71 -1.78 -14.35 -3.13
CA LEU A 71 -2.92 -13.81 -3.85
C LEU A 71 -3.51 -12.57 -3.17
N LEU A 72 -3.61 -12.58 -1.84
CA LEU A 72 -4.08 -11.44 -1.08
C LEU A 72 -3.15 -10.23 -1.22
N SER A 73 -1.83 -10.45 -1.18
CA SER A 73 -0.82 -9.40 -1.39
C SER A 73 -1.00 -8.74 -2.76
N TRP A 74 -1.18 -9.55 -3.80
CA TRP A 74 -1.44 -9.07 -5.16
C TRP A 74 -2.78 -8.34 -5.27
N ALA A 75 -3.84 -8.85 -4.64
CA ALA A 75 -5.14 -8.20 -4.63
C ALA A 75 -5.06 -6.80 -3.99
N LEU A 76 -4.37 -6.66 -2.84
CA LEU A 76 -4.13 -5.37 -2.21
C LEU A 76 -3.32 -4.43 -3.11
N ALA A 77 -2.26 -4.93 -3.75
CA ALA A 77 -1.45 -4.13 -4.67
C ALA A 77 -2.26 -3.61 -5.87
N ILE A 78 -3.14 -4.44 -6.45
CA ILE A 78 -4.01 -4.06 -7.57
C ILE A 78 -5.07 -3.04 -7.13
N VAL A 79 -5.74 -3.29 -5.99
CA VAL A 79 -6.72 -2.36 -5.43
C VAL A 79 -6.08 -1.01 -5.13
N TYR A 80 -4.88 -1.03 -4.55
CA TYR A 80 -4.11 0.18 -4.29
C TYR A 80 -3.77 0.89 -5.59
N GLY A 81 -3.23 0.19 -6.59
CA GLY A 81 -2.88 0.75 -7.89
C GLY A 81 -4.07 1.43 -8.58
N ARG A 82 -5.28 0.87 -8.45
CA ARG A 82 -6.51 1.47 -9.00
C ARG A 82 -6.93 2.75 -8.26
N ILE A 83 -6.90 2.73 -6.94
CA ILE A 83 -7.21 3.93 -6.13
C ILE A 83 -6.15 5.01 -6.39
N ALA A 84 -4.89 4.58 -6.54
CA ALA A 84 -3.76 5.44 -6.79
C ALA A 84 -3.83 6.15 -8.13
N ALA A 85 -4.07 5.42 -9.22
CA ALA A 85 -4.23 5.99 -10.54
C ALA A 85 -5.42 6.98 -10.62
N GLY A 86 -6.49 6.73 -9.88
CA GLY A 86 -7.67 7.60 -9.88
C GLY A 86 -7.53 8.90 -9.10
N LYS A 87 -6.68 8.94 -8.05
CA LYS A 87 -6.58 10.09 -7.14
C LYS A 87 -5.19 10.73 -7.08
N PHE A 88 -4.11 9.96 -7.18
CA PHE A 88 -2.75 10.51 -7.05
C PHE A 88 -2.23 11.15 -8.33
N ASP A 89 -2.54 10.62 -9.52
CA ASP A 89 -2.09 11.21 -10.79
C ASP A 89 -2.52 12.69 -10.96
N PRO A 90 -3.77 13.11 -10.68
CA PRO A 90 -4.15 14.52 -10.78
C PRO A 90 -3.53 15.41 -9.70
N LEU A 91 -3.25 14.87 -8.51
CA LEU A 91 -2.59 15.59 -7.41
C LEU A 91 -1.08 15.76 -7.67
N ALA A 92 -0.42 14.72 -8.17
CA ALA A 92 0.98 14.74 -8.55
C ALA A 92 1.23 15.68 -9.75
N ALA A 93 0.32 15.69 -10.73
CA ALA A 93 0.39 16.63 -11.84
C ALA A 93 0.31 18.10 -11.40
N ARG A 94 -0.54 18.43 -10.42
CA ARG A 94 -0.61 19.79 -9.85
C ARG A 94 0.66 20.18 -9.10
N ALA A 95 1.18 19.30 -8.24
CA ALA A 95 2.42 19.56 -7.51
C ALA A 95 3.64 19.70 -8.44
N ALA A 96 3.70 18.89 -9.52
CA ALA A 96 4.75 18.98 -10.52
C ALA A 96 4.71 20.30 -11.31
N MET A 97 3.51 20.81 -11.66
CA MET A 97 3.35 22.10 -12.33
C MET A 97 3.80 23.28 -11.45
N GLU A 98 3.52 23.26 -10.14
CA GLU A 98 3.98 24.31 -9.22
C GLU A 98 5.51 24.35 -9.06
N ILE A 99 6.17 23.19 -9.15
CA ILE A 99 7.63 23.10 -9.09
C ILE A 99 8.26 23.50 -10.43
N SER A 100 7.70 23.06 -11.57
CA SER A 100 8.24 23.38 -12.90
C SER A 100 8.07 24.86 -13.28
N GLY A 101 6.99 25.52 -12.83
CA GLY A 101 6.84 26.98 -12.95
C GLY A 101 7.84 27.80 -12.13
N ARG A 102 8.73 27.13 -11.37
CA ARG A 102 9.80 27.73 -10.57
C ARG A 102 11.17 27.73 -11.27
N GLU A 103 11.31 26.96 -12.36
CA GLU A 103 12.55 26.84 -13.14
C GLU A 103 12.63 27.78 -14.36
N ASN A 104 11.53 28.45 -14.72
CA ASN A 104 11.43 29.38 -15.85
C ASN A 104 11.11 30.80 -15.36
#